data_AF-F4XPK5-F1
#
_entry.id   AF-F4XPK5-F1
#
_cell.length_a   1.000
_cell.length_b   1.000
_cell.length_c   1.000
_cell.angle_alpha   90.00
_cell.angle_beta   90.00
_cell.angle_gamma   90.00
#
_symmetry.space_group_name_H-M   'P 1'
#
loop_
_entity.id
_entity.type
_entity.pdbx_description
1 polymer ?
#
loop_
_entity_poly.entity_id
_entity_poly.type
_entity_poly.pdbx_seq_one_letter_code
_entity_poly.pdbx_strand_id
1 'polypeptide(L)'
;MPFATGFHPYFLAPDKTKLEFDIPASEYQEKQTQAVHPFTGSFDFSCDEIDVSFGQLSNNTASVTDAERGLAIALTYTDAYSTLVFWTVQGKDFYCLEPWSAPRNALNTGENLTHLAPGESSETSVRLTAKFF
;
A
#
# COMPACT_ATOMS: atom_id res chain seq x y z
N MET A 1 -0.96 2.83 25.38
CA MET A 1 -0.38 1.79 24.51
C MET A 1 -0.13 2.40 23.14
N PRO A 2 1.14 2.57 22.72
CA PRO A 2 1.48 2.89 21.35
C PRO A 2 1.25 1.67 20.45
N PHE A 3 0.67 1.84 19.27
CA PHE A 3 0.54 0.78 18.29
C PHE A 3 0.44 1.32 16.86
N ALA A 4 0.71 0.43 15.92
CA ALA A 4 0.38 0.59 14.51
C ALA A 4 -0.23 -0.73 14.02
N THR A 5 -1.10 -0.65 13.02
CA THR A 5 -1.74 -1.80 12.38
C THR A 5 -1.57 -1.71 10.87
N GLY A 6 -1.55 -2.86 10.19
CA GLY A 6 -1.45 -2.92 8.75
C GLY A 6 -1.91 -4.28 8.22
N PHE A 7 -2.34 -4.30 6.97
CA PHE A 7 -2.69 -5.54 6.27
C PHE A 7 -1.72 -5.75 5.11
N HIS A 8 -1.33 -7.00 4.88
CA HIS A 8 -0.38 -7.37 3.83
C HIS A 8 -1.03 -8.35 2.82
N PRO A 9 -2.08 -7.92 2.08
CA PRO A 9 -2.76 -8.80 1.14
C PRO A 9 -1.87 -9.11 -0.07
N TYR A 10 -1.95 -10.36 -0.55
CA TYR A 10 -1.26 -10.81 -1.75
C TYR A 10 -2.30 -11.00 -2.86
N PHE A 11 -2.10 -10.32 -3.98
CA PHE A 11 -2.94 -10.46 -5.17
C PHE A 11 -2.16 -11.18 -6.25
N LEU A 12 -2.78 -12.22 -6.84
CA LEU A 12 -2.23 -12.94 -7.98
C LEU A 12 -2.01 -11.98 -9.16
N ALA A 13 -0.85 -12.02 -9.80
CA ALA A 13 -0.54 -11.22 -10.99
C ALA A 13 0.49 -11.95 -11.86
N PRO A 14 0.04 -12.81 -12.79
CA PRO A 14 0.93 -13.55 -13.68
C PRO A 14 1.64 -12.62 -14.67
N ASP A 15 0.94 -11.70 -15.31
CA ASP A 15 1.52 -10.63 -16.14
C ASP A 15 1.40 -9.25 -15.47
N LYS A 16 2.44 -8.85 -14.74
CA LYS A 16 2.50 -7.54 -14.07
C LYS A 16 2.52 -6.36 -15.05
N THR A 17 2.88 -6.59 -16.32
CA THR A 17 2.88 -5.53 -17.35
C THR A 17 1.47 -5.13 -17.77
N LYS A 18 0.45 -5.88 -17.34
CA LYS A 18 -0.98 -5.58 -17.54
C LYS A 18 -1.64 -4.90 -16.34
N LEU A 19 -0.86 -4.58 -15.31
CA LEU A 19 -1.35 -3.87 -14.13
C LEU A 19 -1.37 -2.36 -14.40
N GLU A 20 -2.52 -1.76 -14.14
CA GLU A 20 -2.70 -0.30 -14.11
C GLU A 20 -3.01 0.12 -12.68
N PHE A 21 -2.32 1.16 -12.20
CA PHE A 21 -2.40 1.60 -10.82
C PHE A 21 -3.07 2.97 -10.72
N ASP A 22 -4.02 3.09 -9.79
CA ASP A 22 -4.51 4.37 -9.27
C ASP A 22 -4.17 4.41 -7.78
N ILE A 23 -2.96 4.89 -7.48
CA ILE A 23 -2.47 5.09 -6.13
C ILE A 23 -2.54 6.60 -5.85
N PRO A 24 -3.17 7.04 -4.75
CA PRO A 24 -3.49 8.45 -4.54
C PRO A 24 -2.29 9.24 -4.02
N ALA A 25 -1.11 9.10 -4.62
CA ALA A 25 0.13 9.76 -4.22
C ALA A 25 0.97 10.13 -5.44
N SER A 26 1.73 11.21 -5.33
CA SER A 26 2.63 11.69 -6.39
C SER A 26 4.07 11.20 -6.25
N GLU A 27 4.42 10.59 -5.12
CA GLU A 27 5.77 10.15 -4.80
C GLU A 27 5.77 8.93 -3.86
N TYR A 28 6.82 8.12 -3.94
CA TYR A 28 7.08 7.01 -3.04
C TYR A 28 8.51 7.04 -2.53
N GLN A 29 8.74 6.34 -1.42
CA GLN A 29 10.05 6.12 -0.85
C GLN A 29 10.43 4.64 -0.98
N GLU A 30 11.65 4.35 -1.42
CA GLU A 30 12.17 2.99 -1.44
C GLU A 30 12.52 2.50 -0.03
N LYS A 31 12.37 1.19 0.19
CA LYS A 31 12.77 0.55 1.45
C LYS A 31 14.22 0.82 1.80
N GLN A 32 14.47 1.11 3.07
CA GLN A 32 15.81 1.32 3.66
C GLN A 32 16.59 2.52 3.10
N THR A 33 16.04 3.26 2.15
CA THR A 33 16.65 4.51 1.65
C THR A 33 15.86 5.70 2.18
N GLN A 34 16.47 6.89 2.13
CA GLN A 34 15.75 8.16 2.29
C GLN A 34 15.37 8.76 0.93
N ALA A 35 15.54 7.99 -0.16
CA ALA A 35 15.29 8.47 -1.51
C ALA A 35 13.79 8.49 -1.79
N VAL A 36 13.31 9.65 -2.24
CA VAL A 36 11.93 9.87 -2.66
C VAL A 36 11.92 9.99 -4.18
N HIS A 37 11.01 9.26 -4.81
CA HIS A 37 10.89 9.16 -6.26
C HIS A 37 9.49 9.58 -6.70
N PRO A 38 9.36 10.31 -7.83
CA PRO A 38 8.06 10.62 -8.39
C PRO A 38 7.34 9.33 -8.80
N PHE A 39 6.04 9.26 -8.52
CA PHE A 39 5.16 8.20 -9.00
C PHE A 39 4.41 8.67 -10.24
N THR A 40 4.63 8.01 -11.37
CA THR A 40 4.03 8.37 -12.67
C THR A 40 2.90 7.41 -13.08
N GLY A 41 2.36 6.63 -12.14
CA GLY A 41 1.28 5.66 -12.39
C GLY A 41 1.72 4.25 -12.77
N SER A 42 3.03 3.97 -12.78
CA SER A 42 3.57 2.64 -13.09
C SER A 42 4.86 2.36 -12.34
N PHE A 43 5.27 1.09 -12.33
CA PHE A 43 6.52 0.61 -11.78
C PHE A 43 7.38 -0.07 -12.85
N ASP A 44 8.70 -0.08 -12.66
CA ASP A 44 9.61 -0.88 -13.48
C ASP A 44 9.70 -2.32 -12.94
N PHE A 45 8.92 -3.22 -13.54
CA PHE A 45 8.91 -4.64 -13.17
C PHE A 45 10.16 -5.41 -13.62
N SER A 46 11.15 -4.75 -14.23
CA SER A 46 12.46 -5.37 -14.48
C SER A 46 13.36 -5.40 -13.24
N CYS A 47 13.06 -4.60 -12.21
CA CYS A 47 13.74 -4.64 -10.91
C CYS A 47 13.57 -6.00 -10.23
N ASP A 48 14.63 -6.47 -9.55
CA ASP A 48 14.61 -7.73 -8.77
C ASP A 48 13.51 -7.72 -7.69
N GLU A 49 13.34 -6.56 -7.04
CA GLU A 49 12.34 -6.31 -6.00
C GLU A 49 11.88 -4.85 -6.10
N ILE A 50 10.56 -4.64 -6.00
CA ILE A 50 9.99 -3.33 -5.76
C ILE A 50 9.42 -3.38 -4.35
N ASP A 51 9.95 -2.55 -3.46
CA ASP A 51 9.49 -2.43 -2.08
C ASP A 51 9.45 -0.94 -1.71
N VAL A 52 8.27 -0.35 -1.82
CA VAL A 52 8.09 1.11 -1.71
C VAL A 52 6.92 1.48 -0.81
N SER A 53 7.02 2.64 -0.17
CA SER A 53 5.94 3.21 0.64
C SER A 53 5.53 4.60 0.18
N PHE A 54 4.23 4.84 0.09
CA PHE A 54 3.59 6.12 -0.17
C PHE A 54 3.13 6.71 1.15
N GLY A 55 3.75 7.82 1.58
CA GLY A 55 3.42 8.50 2.84
C GLY A 55 2.51 9.74 2.68
N GLN A 56 2.41 10.29 1.47
CA GLN A 56 1.61 11.49 1.17
C GLN A 56 0.39 11.12 0.32
N LEU A 57 -0.61 10.50 0.97
CA LEU A 57 -1.84 10.07 0.33
C LEU A 57 -2.85 11.23 0.26
N SER A 58 -3.40 11.44 -0.93
CA SER A 58 -4.41 12.48 -1.23
C SER A 58 -5.85 12.03 -1.05
N ASN A 59 -6.09 10.72 -0.91
CA ASN A 59 -7.38 10.13 -0.59
C ASN A 59 -7.17 8.72 0.03
N ASN A 60 -8.27 8.05 0.40
CA ASN A 60 -8.23 6.77 1.11
C ASN A 60 -8.62 5.56 0.25
N THR A 61 -8.45 5.64 -1.07
CA THR A 61 -8.70 4.52 -1.98
C THR A 61 -7.56 4.40 -2.97
N ALA A 62 -6.96 3.22 -3.02
CA ALA A 62 -6.06 2.84 -4.10
C ALA A 62 -6.69 1.71 -4.91
N SER A 63 -6.45 1.67 -6.20
CA SER A 63 -6.95 0.58 -7.05
C SER A 63 -5.89 0.05 -8.00
N VAL A 64 -6.05 -1.22 -8.35
CA VAL A 64 -5.24 -1.90 -9.35
C VAL A 64 -6.18 -2.60 -10.31
N THR A 65 -6.02 -2.30 -11.60
CA THR A 65 -6.71 -3.02 -12.67
C THR A 65 -5.74 -4.01 -13.30
N ASP A 66 -6.14 -5.26 -13.36
CA ASP A 66 -5.46 -6.34 -14.05
C ASP A 66 -6.27 -6.69 -15.31
N ALA A 67 -5.80 -6.20 -16.45
CA ALA A 67 -6.47 -6.40 -17.74
C ALA A 67 -6.32 -7.85 -18.25
N GLU A 68 -5.30 -8.60 -17.82
CA GLU A 68 -5.15 -10.03 -18.16
C GLU A 68 -6.26 -10.85 -17.49
N ARG A 69 -6.58 -10.51 -16.24
CA ARG A 69 -7.57 -11.24 -15.42
C ARG A 69 -8.98 -10.68 -15.51
N GLY A 70 -9.21 -9.60 -16.25
CA GLY A 70 -10.51 -8.90 -16.29
C GLY A 70 -10.96 -8.49 -14.88
N LEU A 71 -10.04 -7.99 -14.06
CA LEU A 71 -10.28 -7.77 -12.62
C LEU A 71 -9.77 -6.39 -12.20
N ALA A 72 -10.63 -5.60 -11.58
CA ALA A 72 -10.25 -4.41 -10.85
C ALA A 72 -10.43 -4.62 -9.35
N ILE A 73 -9.38 -4.36 -8.57
CA ILE A 73 -9.40 -4.37 -7.11
C ILE A 73 -9.33 -2.92 -6.62
N ALA A 74 -10.27 -2.51 -5.78
CA ALA A 74 -10.20 -1.27 -5.02
C ALA A 74 -10.00 -1.59 -3.54
N LEU A 75 -8.96 -1.00 -2.96
CA LEU A 75 -8.62 -1.03 -1.55
C LEU A 75 -8.99 0.33 -0.94
N THR A 76 -10.08 0.37 -0.19
CA THR A 76 -10.54 1.56 0.54
C THR A 76 -10.28 1.38 2.03
N TYR A 77 -9.84 2.43 2.71
CA TYR A 77 -9.48 2.39 4.12
C TYR A 77 -9.96 3.64 4.86
N THR A 78 -10.04 3.58 6.19
CA THR A 78 -10.32 4.78 7.01
C THR A 78 -9.10 5.69 7.10
N ASP A 79 -9.27 6.92 7.57
CA ASP A 79 -8.20 7.93 7.77
C ASP A 79 -7.08 7.49 8.71
N ALA A 80 -7.31 6.43 9.50
CA ALA A 80 -6.27 5.82 10.34
C ALA A 80 -5.10 5.23 9.52
N TYR A 81 -5.24 4.98 8.22
CA TYR A 81 -4.19 4.42 7.36
C TYR A 81 -3.45 5.52 6.59
N SER A 82 -2.33 5.97 7.15
CA SER A 82 -1.51 7.06 6.60
C SER A 82 -0.50 6.62 5.54
N THR A 83 -0.29 5.32 5.39
CA THR A 83 0.80 4.78 4.56
C THR A 83 0.27 3.66 3.69
N LEU A 84 0.63 3.69 2.41
CA LEU A 84 0.37 2.59 1.49
C LEU A 84 1.69 1.96 1.07
N VAL A 85 1.85 0.65 1.21
CA VAL A 85 3.05 -0.07 0.73
C VAL A 85 2.69 -0.84 -0.54
N PHE A 86 3.58 -0.79 -1.52
CA PHE A 86 3.54 -1.66 -2.69
C PHE A 86 4.77 -2.56 -2.67
N TRP A 87 4.54 -3.87 -2.80
CA TRP A 87 5.61 -4.86 -2.80
C TRP A 87 5.43 -5.94 -3.85
N THR A 88 6.51 -6.27 -4.56
CA THR A 88 6.57 -7.41 -5.47
C THR A 88 8.00 -7.84 -5.74
N VAL A 89 8.18 -9.10 -6.15
CA VAL A 89 9.48 -9.70 -6.47
C VAL A 89 9.46 -10.24 -7.89
N GLN A 90 10.55 -10.05 -8.64
CA GLN A 90 10.70 -10.57 -9.99
C GLN A 90 10.52 -12.11 -10.02
N GLY A 91 9.81 -12.60 -11.04
CA GLY A 91 9.53 -14.04 -11.21
C GLY A 91 8.55 -14.65 -10.20
N LYS A 92 7.89 -13.83 -9.36
CA LYS A 92 6.78 -14.26 -8.50
C LYS A 92 5.47 -13.64 -8.97
N ASP A 93 4.43 -14.45 -9.08
CA ASP A 93 3.13 -14.03 -9.65
C ASP A 93 2.25 -13.32 -8.63
N PHE A 94 2.79 -12.34 -7.90
CA PHE A 94 2.01 -11.55 -6.96
C PHE A 94 2.45 -10.09 -6.92
N TYR A 95 1.53 -9.25 -6.45
CA TYR A 95 1.87 -7.97 -5.83
C TYR A 95 1.12 -7.83 -4.50
N CYS A 96 1.62 -6.95 -3.65
CA CYS A 96 1.00 -6.52 -2.42
C CYS A 96 0.63 -5.04 -2.51
N LEU A 97 -0.55 -4.70 -1.99
CA LEU A 97 -1.02 -3.34 -1.82
C LEU A 97 -1.55 -3.20 -0.41
N GLU A 98 -0.79 -2.52 0.43
CA GLU A 98 -0.86 -2.71 1.88
C GLU A 98 -1.22 -1.40 2.57
N PRO A 99 -2.39 -1.27 3.20
CA PRO A 99 -2.73 -0.11 4.01
C PRO A 99 -2.11 -0.28 5.40
N TRP A 100 -1.24 0.66 5.80
CA TRP A 100 -0.58 0.70 7.10
C TRP A 100 -0.95 2.00 7.83
N SER A 101 -1.20 1.89 9.14
CA SER A 101 -1.60 3.03 9.98
C SER A 101 -0.45 3.96 10.33
N ALA A 102 0.78 3.49 10.18
CA ALA A 102 1.99 4.25 10.40
C ALA A 102 3.11 3.66 9.53
N PRO A 103 4.12 4.46 9.16
CA PRO A 103 5.22 3.98 8.35
C PRO A 103 6.15 3.05 9.14
N ARG A 104 7.13 2.51 8.42
CA ARG A 104 8.19 1.69 8.99
C ARG A 104 8.85 2.41 10.16
N ASN A 105 9.18 1.65 11.20
CA ASN A 105 9.89 2.15 12.38
C ASN A 105 9.10 3.19 13.23
N ALA A 106 7.79 3.34 13.02
CA ALA A 106 6.96 4.30 13.75
C ALA A 106 7.00 4.15 15.29
N LEU A 107 7.19 2.94 15.82
CA LEU A 107 7.36 2.74 17.26
C LEU A 107 8.59 3.47 17.83
N ASN A 108 9.63 3.69 17.02
CA ASN A 108 10.81 4.44 17.41
C ASN A 108 10.72 5.93 17.03
N THR A 109 10.14 6.25 15.87
CA THR A 109 10.09 7.65 15.37
C THR A 109 8.89 8.44 15.90
N GLY A 110 7.82 7.76 16.31
CA GLY A 110 6.54 8.37 16.66
C GLY A 110 5.69 8.82 15.45
N GLU A 111 6.20 8.67 14.23
CA GLU A 111 5.52 9.12 13.01
C GLU A 111 4.20 8.37 12.80
N ASN A 112 3.09 9.11 12.76
CA ASN A 112 1.71 8.59 12.65
C ASN A 112 1.36 7.46 13.65
N LEU A 113 2.10 7.36 14.77
CA LEU A 113 1.92 6.28 15.73
C LEU A 113 0.66 6.53 16.58
N THR A 114 -0.26 5.57 16.59
CA THR A 114 -1.48 5.68 17.38
C THR A 114 -1.21 5.37 18.85
N HIS A 115 -1.82 6.13 19.76
CA HIS A 115 -1.70 5.94 21.20
C HIS A 115 -3.08 5.78 21.83
N LEU A 116 -3.29 4.69 22.59
CA LEU A 116 -4.49 4.47 23.39
C LEU A 116 -4.23 4.70 24.87
N ALA A 117 -5.06 5.48 25.54
CA ALA A 117 -5.06 5.57 27.00
C ALA A 117 -5.63 4.28 27.63
N PRO A 118 -5.38 4.02 28.93
CA PRO A 118 -5.99 2.90 29.62
C PRO A 118 -7.52 2.92 29.52
N GLY A 119 -8.11 1.83 29.01
CA GLY A 119 -9.55 1.69 28.83
C GLY A 119 -10.10 2.20 27.50
N GLU A 120 -9.28 2.83 26.65
CA GLU A 120 -9.69 3.23 25.31
C GLU A 120 -9.66 2.07 24.31
N SER A 121 -10.44 2.23 23.24
CA SER A 121 -10.46 1.34 22.08
C SER A 121 -10.40 2.18 20.81
N SER A 122 -9.88 1.58 19.74
CA SER A 122 -9.87 2.16 18.40
C SER A 122 -10.49 1.17 17.43
N GLU A 123 -11.35 1.68 16.56
CA GLU A 123 -11.93 0.93 15.45
C GLU A 123 -11.44 1.55 14.14
N THR A 124 -11.09 0.68 13.20
CA THR A 124 -10.63 1.06 11.87
C THR A 124 -11.13 0.03 10.87
N SER A 125 -11.23 0.38 9.59
CA SER A 125 -11.70 -0.54 8.57
C SER A 125 -10.88 -0.47 7.30
N VAL A 126 -10.75 -1.63 6.66
CA VAL A 126 -10.22 -1.80 5.31
C VAL A 126 -11.27 -2.59 4.53
N ARG A 127 -11.57 -2.14 3.32
CA ARG A 127 -12.50 -2.78 2.40
C ARG A 127 -11.79 -3.10 1.09
N LEU A 128 -11.88 -4.36 0.70
CA LEU A 128 -11.50 -4.83 -0.63
C LEU A 128 -12.76 -5.00 -1.48
N THR A 129 -12.81 -4.33 -2.61
CA THR A 129 -13.87 -4.48 -3.61
C THR A 129 -13.28 -5.06 -4.88
N ALA A 130 -13.80 -6.21 -5.32
CA ALA A 130 -13.41 -6.85 -6.57
C ALA A 130 -14.51 -6.65 -7.63
N LYS A 131 -14.13 -6.13 -8.79
CA LYS A 131 -15.01 -5.97 -9.95
C LYS A 131 -14.44 -6.75 -11.13
N PHE A 132 -15.24 -7.67 -11.66
CA PHE A 132 -14.88 -8.46 -12.83
C PHE A 132 -15.48 -7.85 -14.10
N PHE A 133 -14.80 -7.97 -15.24
CA PHE A 133 -15.23 -7.46 -16.54
C PHE A 133 -14.74 -8.32 -17.70
#